data_AF-A0A519L938-F1
#
_entry.id   AF-A0A519L938-F1
#
_cell.length_a   1.000
_cell.length_b   1.000
_cell.length_c   1.000
_cell.angle_alpha   90.00
_cell.angle_beta   90.00
_cell.angle_gamma   90.00
#
_symmetry.space_group_name_H-M   'P 1'
#
loop_
_entity.id
_entity.type
_entity.pdbx_description
1 polymer ?
#
loop_
_entity_poly.entity_id
_entity_poly.type
_entity_poly.pdbx_seq_one_letter_code
_entity_poly.pdbx_strand_id
1 'polypeptide(L)'
;MHWIVSLLAVQAISVPAYSPPAALPPPVPERLSLVVATTVSETDPRPLCDRPNCTSLFLGRYSAAHTLAGPPVEAEFAARVEMGSPWIRPYRLALVVEQRPGAEPLVRAMTGFSRHTGQACFGADELTPLGWTPEGAGITQTDGAVCVTDPG
;
A
#
# COMPACT_ATOMS: atom_id res chain seq x y z
N MET A 1 -48.64 -12.01 -51.63
CA MET A 1 -47.97 -11.05 -50.73
C MET A 1 -47.52 -11.83 -49.50
N HIS A 2 -46.25 -12.22 -49.44
CA HIS A 2 -45.68 -12.92 -48.28
C HIS A 2 -44.77 -11.94 -47.54
N TRP A 3 -45.18 -11.52 -46.34
CA TRP A 3 -44.37 -10.68 -45.46
C TRP A 3 -43.41 -11.57 -44.67
N ILE A 4 -42.11 -11.45 -44.95
CA ILE A 4 -41.06 -12.06 -44.13
C ILE A 4 -40.79 -11.12 -42.96
N VAL A 5 -41.21 -11.53 -41.76
CA VAL A 5 -40.86 -10.86 -40.51
C VAL A 5 -39.41 -11.21 -40.18
N SER A 6 -38.53 -10.21 -40.24
CA SER A 6 -37.13 -10.36 -39.86
C SER A 6 -37.01 -10.32 -38.34
N LEU A 7 -36.64 -11.45 -37.73
CA LEU A 7 -36.24 -11.52 -36.33
C LEU A 7 -34.83 -10.93 -36.18
N LEU A 8 -34.74 -9.73 -35.61
CA LEU A 8 -33.50 -9.14 -35.12
C LEU A 8 -33.06 -9.90 -33.87
N ALA A 9 -32.09 -10.80 -34.02
CA ALA A 9 -31.39 -11.40 -32.89
C ALA A 9 -30.46 -10.35 -32.26
N VAL A 10 -30.89 -9.76 -31.14
CA VAL A 10 -30.02 -8.95 -30.28
C VAL A 10 -29.04 -9.92 -29.62
N GLN A 11 -27.80 -9.99 -30.13
CA GLN A 11 -26.74 -10.69 -29.43
C GLN A 11 -26.34 -9.85 -28.21
N ALA A 12 -26.79 -10.28 -27.02
CA ALA A 12 -26.30 -9.76 -25.77
C ALA A 12 -24.82 -10.14 -25.63
N ILE A 13 -23.92 -9.23 -26.00
CA ILE A 13 -22.49 -9.35 -25.75
C ILE A 13 -22.33 -9.36 -24.23
N SER A 14 -22.14 -10.56 -23.67
CA SER A 14 -21.84 -10.74 -22.25
C SER A 14 -20.42 -10.23 -22.02
N VAL A 15 -20.30 -8.94 -21.68
CA VAL A 15 -19.03 -8.39 -21.21
C VAL A 15 -18.68 -9.15 -19.92
N PRO A 16 -17.48 -9.76 -19.80
CA PRO A 16 -17.11 -10.44 -18.57
C PRO A 16 -17.25 -9.46 -17.41
N ALA A 17 -18.06 -9.83 -16.42
CA ALA A 17 -18.29 -9.01 -15.25
C ALA A 17 -16.93 -8.68 -14.62
N TYR A 18 -16.62 -7.38 -14.52
CA TYR A 18 -15.46 -6.89 -13.81
C TYR A 18 -15.52 -7.43 -12.37
N SER A 19 -14.70 -8.43 -12.10
CA SER A 19 -14.49 -8.92 -10.73
C SER A 19 -13.43 -8.01 -10.13
N PRO A 20 -13.75 -7.24 -9.07
CA PRO A 20 -12.73 -6.42 -8.42
C PRO A 20 -11.58 -7.32 -7.95
N PRO A 21 -10.33 -6.80 -7.94
CA PRO A 21 -9.18 -7.53 -7.43
C PRO A 21 -9.47 -8.10 -6.04
N ALA A 22 -8.92 -9.29 -5.74
CA ALA A 22 -9.06 -9.87 -4.41
C ALA A 22 -8.47 -8.91 -3.37
N ALA A 23 -9.25 -8.57 -2.34
CA ALA A 23 -8.80 -7.70 -1.28
C ALA A 23 -7.63 -8.35 -0.52
N LEU A 24 -6.65 -7.52 -0.14
CA LEU A 24 -5.61 -7.92 0.81
C LEU A 24 -6.25 -8.51 2.09
N PRO A 25 -5.63 -9.51 2.72
CA PRO A 25 -6.11 -10.00 4.00
C PRO A 25 -6.16 -8.85 5.01
N PRO A 26 -7.07 -8.89 5.99
CA PRO A 26 -7.16 -7.85 7.00
C PRO A 26 -5.81 -7.69 7.73
N PRO A 27 -5.45 -6.46 8.10
CA PRO A 27 -4.22 -6.20 8.83
C PRO A 27 -4.26 -6.81 10.23
N VAL A 28 -3.09 -7.20 10.76
CA VAL A 28 -2.92 -7.62 12.16
C VAL A 28 -2.26 -6.49 12.97
N PRO A 29 -3.01 -5.76 13.80
CA PRO A 29 -2.56 -4.57 14.55
C PRO A 29 -1.20 -4.71 15.24
N GLU A 30 -0.95 -5.84 15.90
CA GLU A 30 0.23 -6.10 16.72
C GLU A 30 1.51 -6.30 15.88
N ARG A 31 1.35 -6.42 14.56
CA ARG A 31 2.44 -6.61 13.60
C ARG A 31 2.69 -5.39 12.75
N LEU A 32 1.94 -4.31 12.97
CA LEU A 32 2.08 -3.08 12.24
C LEU A 32 3.11 -2.18 12.93
N SER A 33 3.91 -1.53 12.10
CA SER A 33 4.93 -0.58 12.52
C SER A 33 4.82 0.69 11.68
N LEU A 34 4.99 1.84 12.32
CA LEU A 34 5.18 3.11 11.64
C LEU A 34 6.68 3.32 11.43
N VAL A 35 7.11 3.41 10.17
CA VAL A 35 8.51 3.39 9.78
C VAL A 35 8.79 4.55 8.82
N VAL A 36 9.95 5.19 8.96
CA VAL A 36 10.52 6.07 7.92
C VAL A 36 11.66 5.34 7.24
N ALA A 37 11.69 5.30 5.91
CA ALA A 37 12.76 4.64 5.17
C ALA A 37 12.99 5.27 3.79
N THR A 38 14.15 5.00 3.19
CA THR A 38 14.50 5.45 1.84
C THR A 38 14.29 4.32 0.83
N THR A 39 13.56 4.60 -0.25
CA THR A 39 13.40 3.66 -1.36
C THR A 39 14.72 3.43 -2.07
N VAL A 40 15.05 2.17 -2.37
CA VAL A 40 16.30 1.80 -3.06
C VAL A 40 16.01 1.34 -4.48
N SER A 41 15.15 0.34 -4.60
CA SER A 41 14.80 -0.30 -5.88
C SER A 41 13.53 -1.11 -5.70
N GLU A 42 12.86 -1.39 -6.80
CA GLU A 42 11.84 -2.44 -6.83
C GLU A 42 12.17 -3.47 -7.91
N THR A 43 11.69 -4.68 -7.66
CA THR A 43 11.82 -5.81 -8.58
C THR A 43 10.59 -6.69 -8.40
N ASP A 44 10.25 -7.52 -9.38
CA ASP A 44 9.33 -8.66 -9.21
C ASP A 44 7.88 -8.27 -8.82
N PRO A 45 7.07 -7.68 -9.73
CA PRO A 45 5.63 -7.57 -9.53
C PRO A 45 5.01 -8.97 -9.42
N ARG A 46 4.28 -9.22 -8.33
CA ARG A 46 3.52 -10.45 -8.14
C ARG A 46 2.03 -10.12 -8.03
N PRO A 47 1.16 -10.86 -8.72
CA PRO A 47 -0.28 -10.68 -8.54
C PRO A 47 -0.66 -11.02 -7.10
N LEU A 48 -1.60 -10.25 -6.55
CA LEU A 48 -2.16 -10.47 -5.20
C LEU A 48 -2.90 -11.81 -5.07
N CYS A 49 -3.28 -12.42 -6.19
CA CYS A 49 -4.13 -13.61 -6.25
C CYS A 49 -4.02 -14.29 -7.62
N ASP A 50 -4.37 -15.57 -7.67
CA ASP A 50 -4.29 -16.42 -8.88
C ASP A 50 -5.41 -16.16 -9.90
N ARG A 51 -6.02 -14.96 -9.93
CA ARG A 51 -7.16 -14.62 -10.79
C ARG A 51 -6.84 -13.49 -11.77
N PRO A 52 -7.49 -13.47 -12.96
CA PRO A 52 -7.38 -12.34 -13.89
C PRO A 52 -7.94 -11.07 -13.24
N ASN A 53 -7.24 -9.94 -13.39
CA ASN A 53 -7.53 -8.61 -12.81
C ASN A 53 -7.18 -8.41 -11.33
N CYS A 54 -6.18 -9.13 -10.81
CA CYS A 54 -5.63 -8.87 -9.49
C CYS A 54 -4.64 -7.70 -9.49
N THR A 55 -4.66 -6.85 -8.46
CA THR A 55 -3.62 -5.82 -8.33
C THR A 55 -2.26 -6.49 -8.11
N SER A 56 -1.19 -5.87 -8.59
CA SER A 56 0.18 -6.38 -8.42
C SER A 56 0.86 -5.73 -7.23
N LEU A 57 1.52 -6.54 -6.41
CA LEU A 57 2.46 -6.10 -5.38
C LEU A 57 3.88 -6.18 -5.91
N PHE A 58 4.61 -5.09 -5.79
CA PHE A 58 6.03 -5.04 -6.14
C PHE A 58 6.86 -5.38 -4.91
N LEU A 59 8.01 -6.04 -5.10
CA LEU A 59 8.98 -6.18 -4.01
C LEU A 59 9.83 -4.91 -3.96
N GLY A 60 9.48 -4.03 -3.03
CA GLY A 60 10.24 -2.82 -2.73
C GLY A 60 11.38 -3.11 -1.76
N ARG A 61 12.56 -2.53 -2.02
CA ARG A 61 13.70 -2.52 -1.11
C ARG A 61 13.87 -1.14 -0.48
N TYR A 62 14.11 -1.15 0.82
CA TYR A 62 14.22 0.03 1.65
C TYR A 62 15.52 0.01 2.46
N SER A 63 16.05 1.19 2.73
CA SER A 63 17.26 1.40 3.52
C SER A 63 17.08 2.54 4.50
N ALA A 64 18.00 2.66 5.46
CA ALA A 64 17.95 3.67 6.53
C ALA A 64 16.59 3.68 7.24
N ALA A 65 16.01 2.50 7.46
CA ALA A 65 14.71 2.36 8.09
C ALA A 65 14.81 2.70 9.57
N HIS A 66 13.89 3.55 10.03
CA HIS A 66 13.74 3.92 11.43
C HIS A 66 12.28 3.70 11.84
N THR A 67 12.07 2.74 12.74
CA THR A 67 10.76 2.51 13.36
C THR A 67 10.49 3.63 14.36
N LEU A 68 9.40 4.36 14.14
CA LEU A 68 8.92 5.40 15.05
C LEU A 68 7.95 4.84 16.09
N ALA A 69 7.14 3.85 15.71
CA ALA A 69 6.21 3.16 16.62
C ALA A 69 5.92 1.72 16.15
N GLY A 70 5.55 0.85 17.10
CA GLY A 70 5.28 -0.58 16.84
C GLY A 70 6.54 -1.46 16.90
N PRO A 71 6.45 -2.73 16.44
CA PRO A 71 7.59 -3.64 16.41
C PRO A 71 8.77 -3.11 15.57
N PRO A 72 10.02 -3.38 15.96
CA PRO A 72 11.18 -2.91 15.21
C PRO A 72 11.25 -3.57 13.83
N VAL A 73 11.67 -2.79 12.84
CA VAL A 73 11.98 -3.25 11.49
C VAL A 73 13.49 -3.10 11.27
N GLU A 74 14.09 -4.03 10.52
CA GLU A 74 15.51 -3.95 10.17
C GLU A 74 15.81 -2.68 9.37
N ALA A 75 16.99 -2.09 9.59
CA ALA A 75 17.42 -0.85 8.93
C ALA A 75 17.44 -0.97 7.40
N GLU A 76 17.68 -2.18 6.90
CA GLU A 76 17.49 -2.56 5.50
C GLU A 76 16.45 -3.66 5.47
N PHE A 77 15.41 -3.50 4.66
CA PHE A 77 14.37 -4.51 4.55
C PHE A 77 13.75 -4.50 3.15
N ALA A 78 13.11 -5.61 2.80
CA ALA A 78 12.26 -5.71 1.63
C ALA A 78 10.81 -5.88 2.07
N ALA A 79 9.88 -5.24 1.38
CA ALA A 79 8.47 -5.39 1.63
C ALA A 79 7.68 -5.35 0.33
N ARG A 80 6.60 -6.12 0.29
CA ARG A 80 5.61 -6.04 -0.77
C ARG A 80 4.84 -4.74 -0.65
N VAL A 81 4.59 -4.07 -1.76
CA VAL A 81 3.89 -2.78 -1.79
C VAL A 81 2.98 -2.70 -3.00
N GLU A 82 1.77 -2.17 -2.82
CA GLU A 82 0.85 -1.89 -3.90
C GLU A 82 1.19 -0.54 -4.53
N MET A 83 1.47 -0.53 -5.82
CA MET A 83 1.81 0.70 -6.54
C MET A 83 1.48 0.57 -8.03
N GLY A 84 1.16 1.70 -8.65
CA GLY A 84 0.80 1.75 -10.07
C GLY A 84 2.01 1.68 -11.02
N SER A 85 3.18 2.12 -10.58
CA SER A 85 4.39 2.14 -11.41
C SER A 85 5.67 2.21 -10.57
N PRO A 86 6.81 1.79 -11.13
CA PRO A 86 8.06 1.84 -10.42
C PRO A 86 8.53 3.19 -9.93
N TRP A 87 9.30 3.18 -8.83
CA TRP A 87 10.05 4.36 -8.40
C TRP A 87 11.10 4.76 -9.42
N ILE A 88 11.06 6.03 -9.85
CA ILE A 88 12.02 6.57 -10.82
C ILE A 88 13.33 7.06 -10.18
N ARG A 89 13.39 7.15 -8.84
CA ARG A 89 14.56 7.56 -8.06
C ARG A 89 14.38 7.20 -6.58
N PRO A 90 15.46 7.21 -5.76
CA PRO A 90 15.36 7.13 -4.31
C PRO A 90 14.62 8.32 -3.70
N TYR A 91 13.77 8.07 -2.70
CA TYR A 91 13.15 9.09 -1.86
C TYR A 91 12.78 8.52 -0.49
N ARG A 92 12.74 9.41 0.52
CA ARG A 92 12.23 9.07 1.85
C ARG A 92 10.71 8.99 1.85
N LEU A 93 10.20 7.96 2.52
CA LEU A 93 8.78 7.71 2.74
C LEU A 93 8.55 7.44 4.22
N ALA A 94 7.35 7.80 4.68
CA ALA A 94 6.77 7.18 5.85
C ALA A 94 5.88 6.02 5.40
N LEU A 95 5.94 4.92 6.14
CA LEU A 95 5.35 3.64 5.79
C LEU A 95 4.62 3.06 7.01
N VAL A 96 3.47 2.43 6.76
CA VAL A 96 2.86 1.48 7.70
C VAL A 96 3.22 0.08 7.21
N VAL A 97 4.09 -0.61 7.94
CA VAL A 97 4.64 -1.92 7.55
C VAL A 97 4.04 -3.00 8.44
N GLU A 98 3.49 -4.05 7.82
CA GLU A 98 3.04 -5.25 8.51
C GLU A 98 4.07 -6.37 8.40
N GLN A 99 4.48 -6.92 9.53
CA GLN A 99 5.29 -8.13 9.57
C GLN A 99 4.45 -9.37 9.29
N ARG A 100 4.90 -10.22 8.36
CA ARG A 100 4.19 -11.43 7.95
C ARG A 100 5.05 -12.68 8.18
N PRO A 101 4.83 -13.44 9.26
CA PRO A 101 5.61 -14.64 9.53
C PRO A 101 5.59 -15.61 8.34
N GLY A 102 6.77 -16.00 7.85
CA GLY A 102 6.92 -16.90 6.70
C GLY A 102 6.71 -16.26 5.32
N ALA A 103 6.54 -14.93 5.24
CA ALA A 103 6.41 -14.19 3.99
C ALA A 103 7.16 -12.84 4.08
N GLU A 104 7.31 -12.15 2.95
CA GLU A 104 7.81 -10.78 2.99
C GLU A 104 6.84 -9.85 3.72
N PRO A 105 7.33 -8.85 4.48
CA PRO A 105 6.52 -7.78 5.04
C PRO A 105 5.66 -7.10 3.97
N LEU A 106 4.58 -6.46 4.39
CA LEU A 106 3.64 -5.77 3.51
C LEU A 106 3.52 -4.30 3.92
N VAL A 107 3.73 -3.39 2.98
CA VAL A 107 3.40 -1.98 3.14
C VAL A 107 1.90 -1.82 2.98
N ARG A 108 1.22 -1.43 4.07
CA ARG A 108 -0.23 -1.22 4.14
C ARG A 108 -0.64 0.19 3.73
N ALA A 109 0.21 1.16 4.04
CA ALA A 109 0.05 2.55 3.63
C ALA A 109 1.43 3.18 3.46
N MET A 110 1.54 4.17 2.59
CA MET A 110 2.76 4.93 2.40
C MET A 110 2.44 6.37 2.03
N THR A 111 3.23 7.31 2.54
CA THR A 111 3.10 8.73 2.23
C THR A 111 4.47 9.39 2.13
N GLY A 112 4.58 10.37 1.25
CA GLY A 112 5.81 11.09 0.97
C GLY A 112 5.96 12.33 1.86
N PHE A 113 7.20 12.74 2.09
CA PHE A 113 7.48 13.97 2.82
C PHE A 113 7.23 15.21 1.95
N SER A 114 6.41 16.13 2.46
CA SER A 114 6.20 17.45 1.87
C SER A 114 7.48 18.27 1.97
N ARG A 115 7.90 18.87 0.85
CA ARG A 115 9.06 19.78 0.82
C ARG A 115 8.83 21.08 1.59
N HIS A 116 7.57 21.46 1.82
CA HIS A 116 7.23 22.70 2.51
C HIS A 116 7.25 22.53 4.02
N THR A 117 6.66 21.45 4.51
CA THR A 117 6.49 21.20 5.96
C THR A 117 7.52 20.24 6.53
N GLY A 118 8.22 19.46 5.69
CA GLY A 118 9.12 18.40 6.16
C GLY A 118 8.38 17.23 6.81
N GLN A 119 7.07 17.10 6.56
CA GLN A 119 6.21 16.10 7.18
C GLN A 119 5.61 15.15 6.14
N ALA A 120 5.41 13.91 6.55
CA ALA A 120 4.61 12.91 5.85
C ALA A 120 3.40 12.57 6.73
N CYS A 121 2.19 12.78 6.21
CA CYS A 121 0.96 12.60 6.97
C CYS A 121 0.13 11.45 6.39
N PHE A 122 -0.45 10.67 7.29
CA PHE A 122 -1.44 9.63 7.00
C PHE A 122 -2.82 10.11 7.43
N GLY A 123 -3.81 9.88 6.56
CA GLY A 123 -5.22 10.07 6.90
C GLY A 123 -5.73 9.04 7.92
N ALA A 124 -6.90 9.32 8.49
CA ALA A 124 -7.52 8.45 9.49
C ALA A 124 -7.84 7.04 8.95
N ASP A 125 -8.21 6.95 7.67
CA ASP A 125 -8.51 5.71 6.96
C ASP A 125 -7.26 4.85 6.75
N GLU A 126 -6.14 5.46 6.40
CA GLU A 126 -4.83 4.79 6.24
C GLU A 126 -4.30 4.23 7.57
N LEU A 127 -4.68 4.85 8.69
CA LEU A 127 -4.25 4.48 10.04
C LEU A 127 -5.23 3.57 10.77
N THR A 128 -6.47 3.48 10.30
CA THR A 128 -7.49 2.57 10.86
C THR A 128 -6.95 1.13 11.05
N PRO A 129 -6.16 0.56 10.12
CA PRO A 129 -5.47 -0.72 10.29
C PRO A 129 -4.63 -0.86 11.55
N LEU A 130 -4.00 0.22 12.04
CA LEU A 130 -3.10 0.17 13.19
C LEU A 130 -3.84 -0.35 14.42
N GLY A 131 -5.10 0.04 14.65
CA GLY A 131 -5.85 -0.33 15.85
C GLY A 131 -5.29 0.25 17.16
N TRP A 132 -4.24 1.08 17.06
CA TRP A 132 -3.61 1.81 18.14
C TRP A 132 -3.11 3.16 17.62
N THR A 133 -2.89 4.09 18.54
CA THR A 133 -2.48 5.45 18.23
C THR A 133 -0.96 5.58 18.35
N PRO A 134 -0.22 5.87 17.27
CA PRO A 134 1.22 6.05 17.33
C PRO A 134 1.62 7.31 18.10
N GLU A 135 2.62 7.14 18.98
CA GLU A 135 3.18 8.18 19.83
C GLU A 135 4.71 8.04 19.86
N GLY A 136 5.42 9.17 19.96
CA GLY A 136 6.88 9.18 19.98
C GLY A 136 7.47 10.49 19.47
N ALA A 137 8.80 10.61 19.57
CA ALA A 137 9.52 11.74 19.03
C ALA A 137 9.34 11.81 17.50
N GLY A 138 9.07 13.00 16.98
CA GLY A 138 8.84 13.22 15.55
C GLY A 138 7.45 12.80 15.06
N ILE A 139 6.54 12.34 15.94
CA ILE A 139 5.15 12.04 15.61
C ILE A 139 4.24 13.15 16.16
N THR A 140 3.38 13.69 15.30
CA THR A 140 2.36 14.69 15.68
C THR A 140 0.99 14.24 15.20
N GLN A 141 -0.05 14.52 15.99
CA GLN A 141 -1.44 14.23 15.65
C GLN A 141 -2.21 15.53 15.47
N THR A 142 -2.95 15.64 14.37
CA THR A 142 -3.78 16.82 14.09
C THR A 142 -5.00 16.39 13.29
N ASP A 143 -6.19 16.70 13.78
CA ASP A 143 -7.47 16.44 13.10
C ASP A 143 -7.65 15.00 12.59
N GLY A 144 -7.19 14.02 13.37
CA GLY A 144 -7.29 12.59 13.03
C GLY A 144 -6.22 12.08 12.06
N ALA A 145 -5.32 12.95 11.59
CA ALA A 145 -4.13 12.56 10.85
C ALA A 145 -2.95 12.33 11.82
N VAL A 146 -2.08 11.40 11.45
CA VAL A 146 -0.75 11.24 12.07
C VAL A 146 0.28 11.73 11.06
N CYS A 147 1.02 12.75 11.45
CA CYS A 147 2.15 13.27 10.70
C CYS A 147 3.46 12.86 11.37
N VAL A 148 4.41 12.42 10.57
CA VAL A 148 5.77 12.17 11.01
C VAL A 148 6.69 13.22 10.41
N THR A 149 7.65 13.69 11.21
CA THR A 149 8.67 14.65 10.80
C THR A 149 9.94 13.89 10.47
N ASP A 150 10.63 14.32 9.42
CA ASP A 150 11.90 13.72 9.02
C ASP A 150 12.95 13.90 10.15
N PRO A 151 13.50 12.83 10.74
CA PRO A 151 14.54 12.95 11.76
C PRO A 151 15.90 13.43 11.22
N GLY A 152 16.05 13.61 9.90
CA GLY A 152 17.35 13.90 9.26
C GLY A 152 18.03 12.63 8.77
#